data_AF-A0A091SIY9-F1
#
_entry.id   AF-A0A091SIY9-F1
#
_cell.length_a   1.000
_cell.length_b   1.000
_cell.length_c   1.000
_cell.angle_alpha   90.00
_cell.angle_beta   90.00
_cell.angle_gamma   90.00
#
_symmetry.space_group_name_H-M   'P 1'
#
loop_
_entity.id
_entity.type
_entity.pdbx_description
1 polymer ?
#
loop_
_entity_poly.entity_id
_entity_poly.type
_entity_poly.pdbx_seq_one_letter_code
_entity_poly.pdbx_strand_id
1 'polypeptide(L)'
;GEDGAGKTSLIGKIQGIEEYKKGRGMEYLYLNVHDEDRDDQTRCNVWILDGDLYHKGLLKFAMEANSLKDTLIMLVVDMSRPWTALDSLQKWASVVREHIDKLKIPPEEMKEMEQK
;
A
#
# COMPACT_ATOMS: atom_id res chain seq x y z
N GLY A 1 -1.23 7.82 -0.64
CA GLY A 1 -1.90 8.80 0.23
C GLY A 1 -0.93 9.91 0.57
N GLU A 2 -1.43 11.13 0.78
CA GLU A 2 -0.60 12.33 1.00
C GLU A 2 0.33 12.20 2.20
N ASP A 3 1.37 13.05 2.24
CA ASP A 3 2.17 13.18 3.44
C ASP A 3 1.32 13.66 4.62
N GLY A 4 1.58 13.13 5.81
CA GLY A 4 0.83 13.45 7.02
C GLY A 4 -0.58 12.86 7.09
N ALA A 5 -1.05 12.08 6.10
CA ALA A 5 -2.38 11.47 6.11
C ALA A 5 -2.60 10.36 7.17
N GLY A 6 -1.66 10.16 8.11
CA GLY A 6 -1.78 9.16 9.17
C GLY A 6 -1.44 7.72 8.76
N LYS A 7 -0.77 7.50 7.62
CA LYS A 7 -0.40 6.16 7.10
C LYS A 7 0.41 5.32 8.11
N THR A 8 1.52 5.85 8.59
CA THR A 8 2.39 5.17 9.57
C THR A 8 1.66 4.94 10.89
N SER A 9 0.86 5.92 11.34
CA SER A 9 0.03 5.77 12.56
C SER A 9 -1.06 4.71 12.41
N LEU A 10 -1.67 4.58 11.24
CA LEU A 10 -2.67 3.56 10.95
C LEU A 10 -2.06 2.17 11.05
N ILE A 11 -0.93 1.93 10.38
CA ILE A 11 -0.25 0.63 10.43
C ILE A 11 0.30 0.33 11.82
N GLY A 12 0.91 1.31 12.50
CA GLY A 12 1.42 1.13 13.86
C GLY A 12 0.31 0.73 14.84
N LYS A 13 -0.88 1.36 14.74
CA LYS A 13 -2.05 0.97 15.53
C LYS A 13 -2.52 -0.46 15.23
N ILE A 14 -2.54 -0.87 13.96
CA ILE A 14 -2.90 -2.25 13.58
C ILE A 14 -1.90 -3.27 14.17
N GLN A 15 -0.61 -2.91 14.24
CA GLN A 15 0.42 -3.76 14.86
C GLN A 15 0.38 -3.76 16.39
N GLY A 16 -0.36 -2.86 17.03
CA GLY A 16 -0.30 -2.66 18.49
C GLY A 16 0.98 -1.98 18.98
N ILE A 17 1.68 -1.24 18.10
CA ILE A 17 2.90 -0.51 18.44
C ILE A 17 2.57 0.97 18.65
N GLU A 18 2.87 1.50 19.84
CA GLU A 18 2.57 2.89 20.21
C GLU A 18 3.58 3.90 19.65
N GLU A 19 4.86 3.54 19.56
CA GLU A 19 5.91 4.42 19.05
C GLU A 19 6.47 3.90 17.72
N TYR A 20 6.18 4.63 16.65
CA TYR A 20 6.79 4.40 15.34
C TYR A 20 7.60 5.62 14.90
N LYS A 21 8.83 5.38 14.45
CA LYS A 21 9.63 6.42 13.78
C LYS A 21 9.24 6.45 12.31
N LYS A 22 8.73 7.59 11.85
CA LYS A 22 8.52 7.85 10.43
C LYS A 22 9.87 7.82 9.71
N GLY A 23 9.97 7.00 8.68
CA GLY A 23 11.10 6.93 7.76
C GLY A 23 11.00 7.96 6.64
N ARG A 24 11.76 7.75 5.56
CA ARG A 24 11.72 8.56 4.34
C ARG A 24 11.64 7.68 3.11
N GLY A 25 10.96 8.16 2.07
CA GLY A 25 10.84 7.44 0.80
C GLY A 25 9.88 6.25 0.87
N MET A 26 10.39 5.08 1.26
CA MET A 26 9.62 3.84 1.38
C MET A 26 9.93 3.16 2.71
N GLU A 27 8.95 3.05 3.59
CA GLU A 27 9.04 2.33 4.85
C GLU A 27 8.63 0.87 4.65
N TYR A 28 9.31 -0.05 5.34
CA TYR A 28 8.97 -1.47 5.36
C TYR A 28 8.60 -1.91 6.77
N LEU A 29 7.48 -2.63 6.88
CA LEU A 29 6.96 -3.23 8.09
C LEU A 29 6.38 -4.61 7.75
N TYR A 30 5.99 -5.40 8.75
CA TYR A 30 5.21 -6.62 8.51
C TYR A 30 4.16 -6.82 9.61
N LEU A 31 3.00 -7.37 9.26
CA LEU A 31 1.97 -7.81 10.19
C LEU A 31 2.12 -9.31 10.40
N ASN A 32 2.12 -9.76 11.66
CA ASN A 32 1.91 -11.17 11.95
C ASN A 32 0.40 -11.44 11.84
N VAL A 33 0.03 -12.31 10.92
CA VAL A 33 -1.35 -12.75 10.70
C VAL A 33 -1.48 -14.11 11.37
N HIS A 34 -2.33 -14.17 12.38
CA HIS A 34 -2.71 -15.42 13.04
C HIS A 34 -3.93 -15.99 12.32
N ASP A 35 -3.84 -17.25 11.93
CA ASP A 35 -4.96 -18.04 11.45
C ASP A 35 -5.56 -18.77 12.65
N GLU A 36 -6.84 -18.54 12.98
CA GLU A 36 -7.46 -19.16 14.17
C GLU A 36 -7.60 -20.69 14.02
N ASP A 37 -7.59 -21.19 12.78
CA ASP A 37 -7.73 -22.61 12.46
C ASP A 37 -6.39 -23.34 12.30
N ARG A 38 -5.26 -22.62 12.32
CA ARG A 38 -3.92 -23.18 12.09
C ARG A 38 -2.90 -22.61 13.08
N ASP A 39 -2.02 -23.46 13.61
CA ASP A 39 -0.86 -23.04 14.41
C ASP A 39 0.24 -22.30 13.59
N ASP A 40 -0.06 -21.96 12.32
CA ASP A 40 0.87 -21.31 11.41
C ASP A 40 0.85 -19.79 11.60
N GLN A 41 2.04 -19.20 11.81
CA GLN A 41 2.22 -17.75 11.76
C GLN A 41 2.56 -17.31 10.34
N THR A 42 1.66 -16.55 9.70
CA THR A 42 1.92 -15.96 8.39
C THR A 42 2.34 -14.50 8.54
N ARG A 43 3.28 -14.04 7.70
CA ARG A 43 3.69 -12.63 7.67
C ARG A 43 3.10 -11.92 6.46
N CYS A 44 2.38 -10.83 6.69
CA CYS A 44 1.96 -9.90 5.65
C CYS A 44 2.95 -8.74 5.59
N ASN A 45 3.67 -8.60 4.48
CA ASN A 45 4.59 -7.50 4.27
C ASN A 45 3.82 -6.19 4.01
N VAL A 46 4.28 -5.10 4.60
CA VAL A 46 3.67 -3.77 4.45
C VAL A 46 4.72 -2.78 3.97
N TRP A 47 4.37 -2.02 2.94
CA TRP A 47 5.19 -0.93 2.42
C TRP A 47 4.41 0.39 2.50
N ILE A 48 5.05 1.43 3.03
CA ILE A 48 4.45 2.77 3.16
C ILE A 48 5.28 3.78 2.37
N LEU A 49 4.67 4.37 1.34
CA LEU A 49 5.30 5.41 0.52
C LEU A 49 5.12 6.79 1.17
N ASP A 50 6.17 7.62 1.16
CA ASP A 50 6.29 8.92 1.87
C ASP A 50 5.45 10.08 1.29
N GLY A 51 4.38 9.83 0.56
CA GLY A 51 3.47 10.89 0.09
C GLY A 51 4.06 11.91 -0.90
N ASP A 52 5.33 11.79 -1.27
CA ASP A 52 5.98 12.59 -2.30
C ASP A 52 6.03 11.82 -3.63
N LEU A 53 5.65 12.49 -4.73
CA LEU A 53 5.70 11.92 -6.07
C LEU A 53 7.13 11.63 -6.53
N TYR A 54 8.14 12.32 -5.99
CA TYR A 54 9.55 12.01 -6.24
C TYR A 54 9.88 10.55 -5.90
N HIS A 55 9.19 9.98 -4.92
CA HIS A 55 9.40 8.62 -4.45
C HIS A 55 8.58 7.57 -5.22
N LYS A 56 7.74 7.93 -6.20
CA LYS A 56 6.88 6.96 -6.91
C LYS A 56 7.64 5.81 -7.57
N GLY A 57 8.91 6.04 -7.94
CA GLY A 57 9.79 5.00 -8.50
C GLY A 57 10.17 3.90 -7.51
N LEU A 58 9.92 4.08 -6.21
CA LEU A 58 10.17 3.07 -5.18
C LEU A 58 9.10 1.97 -5.16
N LEU A 59 7.93 2.18 -5.80
CA LEU A 59 6.86 1.17 -5.88
C LEU A 59 7.33 -0.16 -6.50
N LYS A 60 8.36 -0.13 -7.35
CA LYS A 60 8.97 -1.33 -7.94
C LYS A 60 9.56 -2.30 -6.91
N PHE A 61 9.88 -1.83 -5.70
CA PHE A 61 10.40 -2.68 -4.62
C PHE A 61 9.30 -3.29 -3.75
N ALA A 62 8.08 -2.77 -3.85
CA ALA A 62 6.93 -3.21 -3.07
C ALA A 62 5.97 -4.09 -3.88
N MET A 63 5.95 -3.93 -5.20
CA MET A 63 4.97 -4.58 -6.08
C MET A 63 5.59 -4.92 -7.43
N GLU A 64 5.64 -6.22 -7.70
CA GLU A 64 6.06 -6.83 -8.97
C GLU A 64 4.89 -7.57 -9.63
N ALA A 65 5.04 -7.94 -10.90
CA ALA A 65 3.98 -8.62 -11.67
C ALA A 65 3.48 -9.90 -10.99
N ASN A 66 4.40 -10.71 -10.45
CA ASN A 66 4.08 -11.99 -9.82
C ASN A 66 3.37 -11.83 -8.46
N SER A 67 3.68 -10.77 -7.70
CA SER A 67 3.10 -10.51 -6.39
C SER A 67 1.76 -9.77 -6.44
N LEU A 68 1.39 -9.21 -7.60
CA LEU A 68 0.22 -8.34 -7.71
C LEU A 68 -1.08 -9.03 -7.26
N LYS A 69 -1.22 -10.33 -7.54
CA LYS A 69 -2.38 -11.16 -7.15
C LYS A 69 -2.58 -11.23 -5.64
N ASP A 70 -1.48 -11.14 -4.88
CA ASP A 70 -1.46 -11.26 -3.42
C ASP A 70 -1.26 -9.88 -2.74
N THR A 71 -1.51 -8.78 -3.45
CA THR A 71 -1.25 -7.42 -2.97
C THR A 71 -2.54 -6.67 -2.61
N LEU A 72 -2.64 -6.18 -1.37
CA LEU A 72 -3.65 -5.21 -0.96
C LEU A 72 -3.10 -3.78 -1.09
N ILE A 73 -3.74 -2.94 -1.91
CA ILE A 73 -3.40 -1.52 -2.03
C ILE A 73 -4.32 -0.69 -1.14
N MET A 74 -3.75 0.03 -0.18
CA MET A 74 -4.49 0.91 0.73
C MET A 74 -4.22 2.39 0.43
N LEU A 75 -5.26 3.12 0.05
CA LEU A 75 -5.21 4.58 -0.11
C LEU A 75 -5.75 5.26 1.13
N VAL A 76 -4.87 5.91 1.89
CA VAL A 76 -5.22 6.63 3.12
C VAL A 76 -5.39 8.13 2.81
N VAL A 77 -6.48 8.71 3.31
CA VAL A 77 -6.84 10.13 3.20
C VAL A 77 -6.91 10.82 4.57
N ASP A 78 -6.64 12.12 4.59
CA ASP A 78 -6.68 12.95 5.79
C ASP A 78 -8.08 13.55 5.99
N MET A 79 -8.82 13.03 6.97
CA MET A 79 -10.17 13.52 7.31
C MET A 79 -10.18 14.78 8.17
N SER A 80 -9.02 15.32 8.59
CA SER A 80 -8.96 16.68 9.14
C SER A 80 -9.19 17.74 8.04
N ARG A 81 -8.95 17.37 6.77
CA ARG A 81 -9.15 18.20 5.58
C ARG A 81 -9.93 17.42 4.51
N PRO A 82 -11.20 17.05 4.80
CA PRO A 82 -11.97 16.12 3.96
C PRO A 82 -12.22 16.64 2.54
N TRP A 83 -12.20 17.95 2.32
CA TRP A 83 -12.30 18.56 0.99
C TRP A 83 -11.13 18.17 0.06
N THR A 84 -9.99 17.74 0.61
CA THR A 84 -8.84 17.25 -0.17
C THR A 84 -8.90 15.76 -0.50
N ALA A 85 -9.88 15.03 0.06
CA ALA A 85 -9.91 13.57 0.00
C ALA A 85 -10.07 13.05 -1.43
N LEU A 86 -10.98 13.64 -2.21
CA LEU A 86 -11.24 13.21 -3.59
C LEU A 86 -10.02 13.44 -4.48
N ASP A 87 -9.42 14.63 -4.44
CA ASP A 87 -8.22 14.98 -5.21
C ASP A 87 -7.04 14.08 -4.83
N SER A 88 -6.86 13.82 -3.53
CA SER A 88 -5.83 12.92 -3.03
C SER A 88 -6.03 11.49 -3.52
N LEU A 89 -7.27 10.98 -3.45
CA LEU A 89 -7.59 9.63 -3.95
C LEU A 89 -7.30 9.52 -5.44
N GLN A 90 -7.77 10.48 -6.25
CA GLN A 90 -7.54 10.48 -7.69
C GLN A 90 -6.04 10.53 -8.04
N LYS A 91 -5.29 11.43 -7.40
CA LYS A 91 -3.84 11.54 -7.57
C LYS A 91 -3.13 10.21 -7.28
N TRP A 92 -3.38 9.60 -6.12
CA TRP A 92 -2.69 8.36 -5.73
C TRP A 92 -3.18 7.13 -6.48
N ALA A 93 -4.47 7.07 -6.84
CA ALA A 93 -4.98 6.04 -7.73
C ALA A 93 -4.32 6.11 -9.11
N SER A 94 -4.09 7.31 -9.65
CA SER A 94 -3.35 7.48 -10.92
C SER A 94 -1.91 7.00 -10.80
N VAL A 95 -1.22 7.29 -9.69
CA VAL A 95 0.16 6.81 -9.47
C VAL A 95 0.21 5.29 -9.43
N VAL A 96 -0.75 4.66 -8.75
CA VAL A 96 -0.86 3.19 -8.69
C VAL A 96 -1.15 2.61 -10.06
N ARG A 97 -2.10 3.19 -10.81
CA ARG A 97 -2.43 2.75 -12.17
C ARG A 97 -1.21 2.86 -13.10
N GLU A 98 -0.51 3.99 -13.08
CA GLU A 98 0.74 4.18 -13.83
C GLU A 98 1.81 3.12 -13.50
N HIS A 99 1.88 2.66 -12.24
CA HIS A 99 2.82 1.61 -11.84
C HIS A 99 2.39 0.25 -12.35
N ILE A 100 1.11 -0.10 -12.19
CA ILE A 100 0.54 -1.37 -12.67
C ILE A 100 0.71 -1.49 -14.19
N ASP A 101 0.44 -0.43 -14.95
CA ASP A 101 0.62 -0.42 -16.41
C ASP A 101 2.08 -0.70 -16.83
N LYS A 102 3.05 -0.28 -16.01
CA LYS A 102 4.49 -0.54 -16.25
C LYS A 102 4.90 -1.97 -15.96
N LEU A 103 4.12 -2.73 -15.20
CA LEU A 103 4.38 -4.16 -14.96
C LEU A 103 4.17 -5.00 -16.22
N LYS A 104 3.52 -4.45 -17.27
CA LYS A 104 3.28 -5.11 -18.57
C LYS A 104 2.63 -6.49 -18.43
N ILE A 105 1.69 -6.60 -17.49
CA ILE A 105 0.94 -7.84 -17.24
C ILE A 105 0.05 -8.14 -18.45
N PRO A 106 0.03 -9.39 -18.95
CA PRO A 106 -0.85 -9.77 -20.05
C PRO A 106 -2.33 -9.45 -19.75
N PRO A 107 -3.11 -8.91 -20.71
CA PRO A 107 -4.52 -8.59 -20.49
C PRO A 107 -5.38 -9.78 -20.04
N GLU A 108 -5.01 -11.00 -20.45
CA GLU A 108 -5.69 -12.22 -20.01
C GLU A 108 -5.50 -12.45 -18.51
N GLU A 109 -4.27 -12.36 -18.01
CA GLU A 109 -3.96 -12.48 -16.58
C GLU A 109 -4.63 -11.38 -15.75
N MET A 110 -4.65 -10.14 -16.25
CA MET A 110 -5.36 -9.03 -15.63
C MET A 110 -6.87 -9.30 -15.51
N LYS A 111 -7.51 -9.80 -16.57
CA LYS A 111 -8.94 -10.14 -16.55
C LYS A 111 -9.24 -11.27 -15.57
N GLU A 112 -8.36 -12.26 -15.47
CA GLU A 112 -8.51 -13.33 -14.47
C GLU A 112 -8.42 -12.80 -13.04
N MET A 113 -7.57 -11.80 -12.79
CA MET A 113 -7.47 -11.13 -11.48
C MET A 113 -8.74 -10.32 -11.15
N GLU A 114 -9.37 -9.67 -12.13
CA GLU A 114 -10.60 -8.88 -11.93
C GLU A 114 -11.86 -9.73 -11.71
N GLN A 115 -11.86 -10.98 -12.17
CA GLN A 115 -13.03 -11.88 -12.11
C GLN A 115 -13.05 -12.80 -10.87
N LYS A 116 -12.01 -12.75 -10.04
CA LYS A 116 -11.92 -13.46 -8.75
C LYS A 116 -12.23 -12.53 -7.60
#